data_AF-A0A7V1NTX6-F1
#
_entry.id   AF-A0A7V1NTX6-F1
#
_cell.length_a   1.000
_cell.length_b   1.000
_cell.length_c   1.000
_cell.angle_alpha   90.00
_cell.angle_beta   90.00
_cell.angle_gamma   90.00
#
_symmetry.space_group_name_H-M   'P 1'
#
loop_
_entity.id
_entity.type
_entity.pdbx_description
1 polymer ?
#
loop_
_entity_poly.entity_id
_entity_poly.type
_entity_poly.pdbx_seq_one_letter_code
_entity_poly.pdbx_strand_id
1 'polypeptide(L)'
;MDDAANKYKLGLEPQRGEVMLTRYALDRGIRYLLLLSALVSIFVVFLIGLFTLREGLPALREIGLDTLLTGRVWRPGREEFGLLATIAGSVLATIGAMILGVPLALGCAVFLAEVAPPRIRDLVRPAVELLAGIPSVVYGLFGLVVLVPLVRQIPVPGNTGFGLLS
;
A
#
# COMPACT_ATOMS: atom_id res chain seq x y z
N MET A 1 24.39 51.96 26.01
CA MET A 1 23.79 51.72 24.69
C MET A 1 24.89 51.71 23.63
N ASP A 2 25.93 50.88 23.80
CA ASP A 2 27.15 50.98 22.98
C ASP A 2 27.93 49.67 22.74
N ASP A 3 27.46 48.52 23.20
CA ASP A 3 28.22 47.26 23.07
C ASP A 3 27.74 46.41 21.86
N ALA A 4 26.46 46.50 21.49
CA ALA A 4 25.90 45.77 20.35
C ALA A 4 26.32 46.38 19.00
N ALA A 5 26.49 47.71 18.93
CA ALA A 5 26.88 48.41 17.71
C ALA A 5 28.37 48.24 17.36
N ASN A 6 29.22 48.00 18.37
CA ASN A 6 30.66 47.83 18.17
C ASN A 6 31.02 46.45 17.58
N LYS A 7 30.18 45.42 17.82
CA LYS A 7 30.37 44.08 17.25
C LYS A 7 30.28 44.06 15.72
N TYR A 8 29.45 44.93 15.13
CA TYR A 8 29.35 45.06 13.67
C TYR A 8 30.52 45.82 13.04
N LYS A 9 31.27 46.63 13.81
CA LYS A 9 32.50 47.31 13.36
C LYS A 9 33.76 46.44 13.52
N LEU A 10 33.71 45.39 14.33
CA LEU A 10 34.85 44.51 14.62
C LEU A 10 35.07 43.37 13.61
N GLY A 11 34.30 43.28 12.52
CA GLY A 11 34.48 42.25 11.50
C GLY A 11 34.29 40.81 12.01
N LEU A 12 33.67 40.64 13.19
CA LEU A 12 33.36 39.33 13.76
C LEU A 12 32.07 38.79 13.12
N GLU A 13 32.11 38.49 11.82
CA GLU A 13 31.17 37.52 11.25
C GLU A 13 31.40 36.18 11.98
N PRO A 14 30.35 35.54 12.54
CA PRO A 14 30.52 34.21 13.09
C PRO A 14 30.90 33.28 11.94
N GLN A 15 32.16 32.81 11.95
CA GLN A 15 32.75 31.72 11.15
C GLN A 15 31.79 31.06 10.13
N ARG A 16 31.49 31.78 9.05
CA ARG A 16 30.52 31.35 8.03
C ARG A 16 30.98 30.08 7.29
N GLY A 17 32.29 29.80 7.31
CA GLY A 17 32.92 28.61 6.75
C GLY A 17 32.68 27.32 7.55
N GLU A 18 32.77 27.35 8.89
CA GLU A 18 32.61 26.14 9.73
C GLU A 18 31.19 25.56 9.66
N VAL A 19 30.17 26.43 9.65
CA VAL A 19 28.76 26.03 9.52
C VAL A 19 28.48 25.42 8.14
N MET A 20 29.12 25.94 7.08
CA MET A 20 29.00 25.42 5.71
C MET A 20 29.66 24.05 5.55
N LEU A 21 30.87 23.86 6.10
CA LEU A 21 31.59 22.59 6.03
C LEU A 21 30.88 21.48 6.83
N THR A 22 30.29 21.82 7.97
CA THR A 22 29.54 20.86 8.81
C THR A 22 28.26 20.38 8.12
N ARG A 23 27.52 21.30 7.47
CA ARG A 23 26.32 20.96 6.67
C ARG A 23 26.68 20.09 5.47
N TYR A 24 27.76 20.40 4.78
CA TYR A 24 28.24 19.61 3.64
C TYR A 24 28.64 18.17 4.03
N ALA A 25 29.28 17.99 5.19
CA ALA A 25 29.63 16.68 5.73
C ALA A 25 28.39 15.88 6.18
N LEU A 26 27.43 16.53 6.83
CA LEU A 26 26.16 15.92 7.25
C LEU A 26 25.32 15.49 6.04
N ASP A 27 25.16 16.35 5.02
CA ASP A 27 24.43 16.03 3.80
C ASP A 27 25.04 14.82 3.07
N ARG A 28 26.37 14.74 3.06
CA ARG A 28 27.10 13.61 2.50
C ARG A 28 26.87 12.33 3.32
N GLY A 29 26.88 12.41 4.64
CA GLY A 29 26.58 11.28 5.53
C GLY A 29 25.16 10.75 5.36
N ILE A 30 24.17 11.65 5.35
CA ILE A 30 22.75 11.32 5.11
C ILE A 30 22.59 10.66 3.74
N ARG A 31 23.24 11.20 2.71
CA ARG A 31 23.20 10.61 1.36
C ARG A 31 23.69 9.17 1.35
N TYR A 32 24.82 8.86 2.01
CA TYR A 32 25.32 7.49 2.09
C TYR A 32 24.41 6.58 2.92
N LEU A 33 23.82 7.07 4.01
CA LEU A 33 22.86 6.31 4.82
C LEU A 33 21.60 5.96 4.03
N LEU A 34 21.04 6.92 3.30
CA LEU A 34 19.86 6.69 2.44
C LEU A 34 20.19 5.73 1.29
N LEU A 35 21.36 5.85 0.67
CA LEU A 35 21.83 4.92 -0.37
C LEU A 35 21.99 3.50 0.20
N LEU A 36 22.63 3.35 1.36
CA LEU A 36 22.77 2.06 2.04
C LEU A 36 21.41 1.46 2.36
N SER A 37 20.49 2.24 2.93
CA SER A 37 19.13 1.80 3.24
C SER A 37 18.38 1.32 1.99
N ALA A 38 18.50 2.05 0.88
CA ALA A 38 17.89 1.66 -0.39
C ALA A 38 18.51 0.36 -0.94
N LEU A 39 19.84 0.23 -0.90
CA LEU A 39 20.56 -0.97 -1.32
C LEU A 39 20.19 -2.19 -0.47
N VAL A 40 20.12 -2.04 0.86
CA VAL A 40 19.68 -3.09 1.77
C VAL A 40 18.24 -3.49 1.48
N SER A 41 17.34 -2.53 1.26
CA SER A 41 15.94 -2.82 0.91
C SER A 41 15.85 -3.64 -0.39
N ILE A 42 16.53 -3.21 -1.45
CA ILE A 42 16.58 -3.94 -2.72
C ILE A 42 17.17 -5.34 -2.53
N PHE A 43 18.25 -5.46 -1.75
CA PHE A 43 18.89 -6.72 -1.46
C PHE A 43 17.97 -7.68 -0.70
N VAL A 44 17.23 -7.20 0.31
CA VAL A 44 16.26 -8.01 1.05
C VAL A 44 15.11 -8.46 0.15
N VAL A 45 14.54 -7.56 -0.67
CA VAL A 45 13.49 -7.92 -1.63
C VAL A 45 13.99 -8.97 -2.62
N PHE A 46 15.23 -8.84 -3.10
CA PHE A 46 15.86 -9.82 -3.96
C PHE A 46 16.01 -11.19 -3.27
N LEU A 47 16.46 -11.22 -2.01
CA LEU A 47 16.56 -12.45 -1.22
C LEU A 47 15.19 -13.12 -1.00
N ILE A 48 14.15 -12.34 -0.68
CA ILE A 48 12.79 -12.86 -0.54
C ILE A 48 12.30 -13.45 -1.86
N GLY A 49 12.55 -12.78 -2.99
CA GLY A 49 12.21 -13.31 -4.31
C GLY A 49 12.94 -14.61 -4.62
N LEU A 50 14.24 -14.68 -4.35
CA LEU A 50 15.05 -15.87 -4.58
C LEU A 50 14.64 -17.04 -3.66
N PHE A 51 14.34 -16.77 -2.40
CA PHE A 51 13.81 -17.75 -1.46
C PHE A 51 12.46 -18.31 -1.94
N THR A 52 11.52 -17.42 -2.29
CA THR A 52 10.19 -17.80 -2.78
C THR A 52 10.27 -18.64 -4.06
N LEU A 53 11.18 -18.30 -4.98
CA LEU A 53 11.38 -19.09 -6.20
C LEU A 53 11.97 -20.47 -5.90
N ARG A 54 12.93 -20.57 -4.97
CA ARG A 54 13.54 -21.85 -4.61
C ARG A 54 12.55 -22.80 -3.93
N GLU A 55 11.73 -22.30 -3.02
CA GLU A 55 10.70 -23.09 -2.33
C GLU A 55 9.49 -23.39 -3.22
N GLY A 56 9.15 -22.49 -4.15
CA GLY A 56 8.00 -22.67 -5.05
C GLY A 56 8.28 -23.59 -6.25
N LEU A 57 9.52 -23.69 -6.71
CA LEU A 57 9.86 -24.44 -7.93
C LEU A 57 9.57 -25.95 -7.85
N PRO A 58 9.81 -26.66 -6.73
CA PRO A 58 9.42 -28.06 -6.58
C PRO A 58 7.91 -28.27 -6.77
N ALA A 59 7.08 -27.43 -6.14
CA ALA A 59 5.63 -27.50 -6.28
C ALA A 59 5.17 -27.29 -7.73
N LEU A 60 5.80 -26.34 -8.45
CA LEU A 60 5.52 -26.12 -9.88
C LEU A 60 5.89 -27.33 -10.76
N ARG A 61 6.94 -28.06 -10.40
CA ARG A 61 7.37 -29.25 -11.14
C ARG A 61 6.46 -30.45 -10.88
N GLU A 62 5.97 -30.61 -9.66
CA GLU A 62 5.07 -31.70 -9.29
C GLU A 62 3.65 -31.52 -9.85
N ILE A 63 3.12 -30.29 -9.76
CA ILE A 63 1.75 -29.99 -10.21
C ILE A 63 1.68 -29.77 -11.73
N GLY A 64 2.74 -29.18 -12.30
CA GLY A 64 2.76 -28.71 -13.68
C GLY A 64 2.09 -27.35 -13.86
N LEU A 65 2.70 -26.47 -14.67
CA LEU A 65 2.22 -25.09 -14.88
C LEU A 65 0.83 -25.04 -15.53
N ASP A 66 0.54 -25.96 -16.44
CA ASP A 66 -0.75 -26.00 -17.14
C ASP A 66 -1.89 -26.31 -16.18
N THR A 67 -1.76 -27.38 -15.39
CA THR A 67 -2.75 -27.78 -14.39
C THR A 67 -2.91 -26.74 -13.29
N LEU A 68 -1.82 -26.10 -12.89
CA LEU A 68 -1.84 -25.01 -11.91
C LEU A 68 -2.63 -23.80 -12.42
N LEU A 69 -2.39 -23.35 -13.66
CA LEU A 69 -2.98 -22.13 -14.20
C LEU A 69 -4.41 -22.34 -14.73
N THR A 70 -4.70 -23.50 -15.34
CA THR A 70 -6.02 -23.81 -15.93
C THR A 70 -6.96 -24.54 -14.97
N GLY A 71 -6.41 -25.13 -13.91
CA GLY A 71 -7.18 -25.82 -12.88
C GLY A 71 -8.19 -24.90 -12.21
N ARG A 72 -9.41 -25.39 -12.03
CA ARG A 72 -10.54 -24.61 -11.47
C ARG A 72 -10.74 -24.79 -9.98
N VAL A 73 -10.16 -25.83 -9.39
CA VAL A 73 -10.44 -26.23 -8.01
C VAL A 73 -9.18 -26.04 -7.18
N TRP A 74 -9.30 -25.24 -6.12
CA TRP A 74 -8.24 -25.04 -5.12
C TRP A 74 -8.58 -25.81 -3.84
N ARG A 75 -7.99 -27.00 -3.67
CA ARG A 75 -8.14 -27.85 -2.48
C ARG A 75 -6.79 -28.49 -2.09
N PRO A 76 -5.93 -27.74 -1.40
CA PRO A 76 -4.62 -28.24 -0.95
C PRO A 76 -4.70 -29.54 -0.12
N GLY A 77 -5.75 -29.72 0.68
CA GLY A 77 -5.96 -30.94 1.47
C GLY A 77 -6.30 -32.20 0.66
N ARG A 78 -6.50 -32.08 -0.66
CA ARG A 78 -6.66 -33.19 -1.60
C ARG A 78 -5.64 -33.14 -2.75
N GLU A 79 -4.57 -32.37 -2.58
CA GLU A 79 -3.53 -32.17 -3.61
C GLU A 79 -4.06 -31.57 -4.94
N GLU A 80 -5.20 -30.86 -4.89
CA GLU A 80 -5.76 -30.15 -6.06
C GLU A 80 -5.37 -28.66 -5.99
N PHE A 81 -4.61 -28.18 -6.98
CA PHE A 81 -4.01 -26.84 -6.96
C PHE A 81 -4.35 -26.00 -8.20
N GLY A 82 -5.64 -25.78 -8.46
CA GLY A 82 -6.09 -24.92 -9.56
C GLY A 82 -6.21 -23.44 -9.18
N LEU A 83 -5.50 -22.54 -9.88
CA LEU A 83 -5.52 -21.09 -9.64
C LEU A 83 -6.55 -20.33 -10.48
N LEU A 84 -7.14 -20.93 -11.50
CA LEU A 84 -7.98 -20.22 -12.47
C LEU A 84 -9.15 -19.50 -11.79
N ALA A 85 -9.84 -20.18 -10.86
CA ALA A 85 -10.97 -19.61 -10.14
C ALA A 85 -10.56 -18.45 -9.23
N THR A 86 -9.38 -18.54 -8.59
CA THR A 86 -8.84 -17.49 -7.72
C THR A 86 -8.41 -16.27 -8.52
N ILE A 87 -7.76 -16.47 -9.67
CA ILE A 87 -7.36 -15.38 -10.58
C ILE A 87 -8.61 -14.70 -11.14
N ALA A 88 -9.54 -15.47 -11.73
CA ALA A 88 -10.77 -14.93 -12.30
C ALA A 88 -11.62 -14.22 -11.24
N GLY A 89 -11.74 -14.79 -10.03
CA GLY A 89 -12.43 -14.18 -8.91
C GLY A 89 -11.82 -12.84 -8.50
N SER A 90 -10.48 -12.77 -8.43
CA SER A 90 -9.76 -11.53 -8.11
C SER A 90 -9.98 -10.46 -9.17
N VAL A 91 -9.91 -10.81 -10.45
CA VAL A 91 -10.13 -9.88 -11.58
C VAL A 91 -11.57 -9.37 -11.56
N LEU A 92 -12.56 -10.26 -11.46
CA LEU A 92 -13.97 -9.87 -11.41
C LEU A 92 -14.29 -9.01 -10.20
N ALA A 93 -13.75 -9.35 -9.02
CA ALA A 93 -13.92 -8.54 -7.81
C ALA A 93 -13.29 -7.14 -7.97
N THR A 94 -12.09 -7.06 -8.56
CA THR A 94 -11.42 -5.78 -8.81
C THR A 94 -12.20 -4.92 -9.79
N ILE A 95 -12.68 -5.51 -10.90
CA ILE A 95 -13.50 -4.80 -11.88
C ILE A 95 -14.81 -4.31 -11.23
N GLY A 96 -15.50 -5.18 -10.49
CA GLY A 96 -16.73 -4.80 -9.77
C GLY A 96 -16.49 -3.67 -8.77
N ALA A 97 -15.40 -3.75 -8.01
CA ALA A 97 -15.00 -2.70 -7.07
C ALA A 97 -14.68 -1.38 -7.80
N MET A 98 -14.01 -1.41 -8.95
CA MET A 98 -13.71 -0.20 -9.73
C MET A 98 -14.96 0.43 -10.32
N ILE A 99 -15.88 -0.36 -10.87
CA ILE A 99 -17.13 0.13 -11.47
C ILE A 99 -17.94 0.93 -10.45
N LEU A 100 -17.95 0.51 -9.19
CA LEU A 100 -18.67 1.21 -8.13
C LEU A 100 -17.81 2.32 -7.48
N GLY A 101 -16.56 1.99 -7.14
CA GLY A 101 -15.67 2.84 -6.35
C GLY A 101 -15.13 4.05 -7.12
N VAL A 102 -14.73 3.89 -8.38
CA VAL A 102 -14.14 4.97 -9.19
C VAL A 102 -15.11 6.13 -9.42
N PRO A 103 -16.35 5.93 -9.92
CA PRO A 103 -17.26 7.05 -10.14
C PRO A 103 -17.64 7.76 -8.84
N LEU A 104 -17.83 7.01 -7.75
CA LEU A 104 -18.12 7.60 -6.43
C LEU A 104 -16.92 8.40 -5.90
N ALA A 105 -15.71 7.85 -5.97
CA ALA A 105 -14.49 8.53 -5.52
C ALA A 105 -14.23 9.82 -6.32
N LEU A 106 -14.38 9.76 -7.65
CA LEU A 106 -14.21 10.91 -8.52
C LEU A 106 -15.29 11.96 -8.25
N GLY A 107 -16.55 11.55 -8.09
CA GLY A 107 -17.66 12.44 -7.74
C GLY A 107 -17.43 13.16 -6.40
N CYS A 108 -17.01 12.42 -5.37
CA CYS A 108 -16.66 13.01 -4.07
C CYS A 108 -15.47 13.98 -4.19
N ALA A 109 -14.43 13.63 -4.96
CA ALA A 109 -13.27 14.47 -5.14
C ALA A 109 -13.63 15.80 -5.83
N VAL A 110 -14.39 15.75 -6.92
CA VAL A 110 -14.86 16.94 -7.65
C VAL A 110 -15.77 17.78 -6.77
N PHE A 111 -16.72 17.17 -6.06
CA PHE A 111 -17.59 17.88 -5.13
C PHE A 111 -16.79 18.62 -4.06
N LEU A 112 -15.83 17.96 -3.42
CA LEU A 112 -15.02 18.59 -2.35
C LEU A 112 -14.07 19.68 -2.86
N ALA A 113 -13.58 19.55 -4.09
CA ALA A 113 -12.69 20.53 -4.70
C ALA A 113 -13.45 21.79 -5.13
N GLU A 114 -14.52 21.61 -5.91
CA GLU A 114 -15.14 22.70 -6.68
C GLU A 114 -16.48 23.19 -6.11
N VAL A 115 -17.26 22.31 -5.47
CA VAL A 115 -18.67 22.60 -5.13
C VAL A 115 -18.90 22.79 -3.63
N ALA A 116 -18.12 22.09 -2.79
CA ALA A 116 -18.38 22.01 -1.36
C ALA A 116 -18.14 23.36 -0.65
N PRO A 117 -19.12 23.84 0.16
CA PRO A 117 -18.94 24.97 1.05
C PRO A 117 -17.79 24.76 2.04
N PRO A 118 -17.12 25.84 2.51
CA PRO A 118 -15.95 25.73 3.38
C PRO A 118 -16.16 24.84 4.61
N ARG A 119 -17.30 24.97 5.30
CA ARG A 119 -17.62 24.17 6.49
C ARG A 119 -17.69 22.66 6.23
N ILE A 120 -18.20 22.25 5.07
CA ILE A 120 -18.29 20.82 4.71
C ILE A 120 -16.91 20.29 4.35
N ARG A 121 -16.15 21.07 3.58
CA ARG A 121 -14.77 20.75 3.20
C ARG A 121 -13.88 20.53 4.41
N ASP A 122 -13.96 21.43 5.39
CA ASP A 122 -13.12 21.41 6.61
C ASP A 122 -13.45 20.23 7.54
N LEU A 123 -14.66 19.68 7.46
CA LEU A 123 -15.05 18.49 8.22
C LEU A 123 -14.74 17.19 7.46
N VAL A 124 -15.11 17.12 6.18
CA VAL A 124 -15.06 15.89 5.39
C VAL A 124 -13.62 15.55 4.98
N ARG A 125 -12.79 16.55 4.64
CA ARG A 125 -11.40 16.30 4.20
C ARG A 125 -10.58 15.58 5.28
N PRO A 126 -10.52 16.04 6.55
CA PRO A 126 -9.84 15.28 7.60
C PRO A 126 -10.42 13.89 7.81
N ALA A 127 -11.75 13.73 7.74
CA ALA A 127 -12.37 12.41 7.89
C ALA A 127 -11.93 11.43 6.79
N VAL A 128 -11.84 11.88 5.54
CA VAL A 128 -11.33 11.07 4.42
C VAL A 128 -9.85 10.73 4.60
N GLU A 129 -9.03 11.69 5.04
CA GLU A 129 -7.61 11.46 5.35
C GLU A 129 -7.43 10.43 6.47
N LEU A 130 -8.26 10.49 7.52
CA LEU A 130 -8.27 9.50 8.59
C LEU A 130 -8.71 8.12 8.11
N LEU A 131 -9.73 8.02 7.26
CA LEU A 131 -10.16 6.76 6.65
C LEU A 131 -9.07 6.14 5.78
N ALA A 132 -8.30 6.96 5.06
CA ALA A 132 -7.15 6.52 4.27
C ALA A 132 -5.99 6.04 5.16
N GLY A 133 -5.88 6.54 6.40
CA GLY A 133 -4.90 6.10 7.39
C GLY A 133 -5.24 4.78 8.10
N ILE A 134 -6.45 4.23 7.91
CA ILE A 134 -6.84 2.95 8.52
C ILE A 134 -6.02 1.81 7.88
N PRO A 135 -5.38 0.93 8.67
CA PRO A 135 -4.62 -0.19 8.13
C PRO A 135 -5.49 -1.13 7.28
N SER A 136 -4.94 -1.61 6.17
CA SER A 136 -5.63 -2.55 5.27
C SER A 136 -6.12 -3.83 5.96
N VAL A 137 -5.38 -4.30 6.98
CA VAL A 137 -5.75 -5.49 7.79
C VAL A 137 -7.08 -5.30 8.51
N VAL A 138 -7.39 -4.08 8.97
CA VAL A 138 -8.65 -3.78 9.67
C VAL A 138 -9.83 -3.91 8.71
N TYR A 139 -9.72 -3.36 7.50
CA TYR A 139 -10.74 -3.52 6.47
C TYR A 139 -10.93 -4.98 6.03
N GLY A 140 -9.83 -5.75 5.96
CA GLY A 140 -9.89 -7.19 5.68
C GLY A 140 -10.65 -7.97 6.76
N LEU A 141 -10.34 -7.72 8.03
CA LEU A 141 -11.04 -8.37 9.15
C LEU A 141 -12.50 -7.94 9.24
N PHE A 142 -12.81 -6.66 9.05
CA PHE A 142 -14.18 -6.16 8.98
C PHE A 142 -14.97 -6.85 7.85
N GLY A 143 -14.36 -6.99 6.67
CA GLY A 143 -14.95 -7.73 5.57
C GLY A 143 -15.28 -9.18 5.95
N LEU A 144 -14.35 -9.87 6.62
CA LEU A 144 -14.57 -11.25 7.05
C LEU A 144 -15.66 -11.38 8.14
N VAL A 145 -15.65 -10.49 9.13
CA VAL A 145 -16.55 -10.61 10.30
C VAL A 145 -17.93 -10.05 10.03
N VAL A 146 -18.05 -9.02 9.20
CA VAL A 146 -19.31 -8.30 8.97
C VAL A 146 -19.85 -8.54 7.56
N LEU A 147 -19.03 -8.36 6.52
CA LEU A 147 -19.52 -8.47 5.14
C LEU A 147 -19.79 -9.92 4.73
N VAL A 148 -18.91 -10.87 5.03
CA VAL A 148 -19.10 -12.28 4.63
C VAL A 148 -20.42 -12.86 5.18
N PRO A 149 -20.78 -12.70 6.48
CA PRO A 149 -22.07 -13.17 6.98
C PRO A 149 -23.28 -12.49 6.33
N LEU A 150 -23.18 -11.20 6.01
CA LEU A 150 -24.25 -10.48 5.30
C LEU A 150 -24.43 -10.99 3.88
N VAL A 151 -23.32 -11.19 3.14
CA VAL A 151 -23.35 -11.70 1.77
C VAL A 151 -23.94 -13.11 1.73
N ARG A 152 -23.65 -13.97 2.71
CA ARG A 152 -24.21 -15.33 2.81
C ARG A 152 -25.74 -15.38 2.94
N GLN A 153 -26.37 -14.30 3.40
CA GLN A 153 -27.83 -14.25 3.51
C GLN A 153 -28.50 -14.10 2.15
N ILE A 154 -27.74 -13.72 1.10
CA ILE A 154 -28.26 -13.59 -0.26
C ILE A 154 -28.46 -15.00 -0.82
N PRO A 155 -29.71 -15.39 -1.17
CA PRO A 155 -30.04 -16.75 -1.58
C PRO A 155 -29.61 -17.00 -3.03
N VAL A 156 -28.31 -17.22 -3.23
CA VAL A 156 -27.72 -17.59 -4.51
C VAL A 156 -27.08 -18.98 -4.37
N PRO A 157 -27.34 -19.93 -5.29
CA PRO A 157 -26.74 -21.26 -5.26
C PRO A 157 -25.21 -21.19 -5.22
N GLY A 158 -24.59 -21.90 -4.29
CA GLY A 158 -23.13 -21.95 -4.16
C GLY A 158 -22.50 -20.73 -3.47
N ASN A 159 -23.28 -19.82 -2.90
CA ASN A 159 -22.75 -18.64 -2.21
C ASN A 159 -22.04 -19.02 -0.89
N THR A 160 -20.72 -19.04 -0.91
CA THR A 160 -19.90 -19.24 0.30
C THR A 160 -19.61 -17.94 1.06
N GLY A 161 -19.90 -16.79 0.44
CA GLY A 161 -19.60 -15.45 0.93
C GLY A 161 -18.12 -15.02 0.84
N PHE A 162 -17.21 -15.92 0.44
CA PHE A 162 -15.76 -15.63 0.43
C PHE A 162 -15.21 -15.18 -0.93
N GLY A 163 -15.97 -15.38 -2.00
CA GLY A 163 -15.53 -15.04 -3.35
C GLY A 163 -16.68 -15.13 -4.35
N LEU A 164 -16.48 -14.50 -5.51
CA LEU A 164 -17.51 -14.44 -6.56
C LEU A 164 -17.74 -15.80 -7.26
N LEU A 165 -16.72 -16.66 -7.26
CA LEU A 165 -16.68 -17.92 -8.01
C LEU A 165 -16.51 -19.14 -7.09
N SER A 166 -16.66 -18.97 -5.78
CA SER A 166 -16.37 -19.95 -4.73
C SER A 166 -17.60 -20.40 -3.98
#